data_AF-A0A820IKI7-F1
#
_entry.id   AF-A0A820IKI7-F1
#
_cell.length_a   1.000
_cell.length_b   1.000
_cell.length_c   1.000
_cell.angle_alpha   90.00
_cell.angle_beta   90.00
_cell.angle_gamma   90.00
#
_symmetry.space_group_name_H-M   'P 1'
#
loop_
_entity.id
_entity.type
_entity.pdbx_description
1 polymer ?
#
loop_
_entity_poly.entity_id
_entity_poly.type
_entity_poly.pdbx_seq_one_letter_code
_entity_poly.pdbx_strand_id
1 'polypeptide(L)'
;NRLDIVVANSGTDNIGVFFSNDNGTFANQTSFSTGNGSAPYALAIVDLNNDNQLDIAVANFGKDNLGILLGCVNGTFFNQLTYSTGDYSQPYSLAVGDFNNDNRLDIITANSAIDNVGLFLGYVTEDFLISPAYSIEPSSLPTSIAVGDFNNDTRLDIVIANNGTNNIMILFGSGYGTFVSQTNYSTGNDSQPCWVAVNDLNNDNLLDIVVANSGADNVGIFLGTGNGTFLNQMTYFTGLRSQPYSVVIVDFDNDTHLDIAVASYGSNSIGVFFAYGNGSFGNQLIFYTGYQSHPYA
;
A
#
# COMPACT_ATOMS: atom_id res chain seq x y z
N ASN A 1 1.62 -25.00 -1.18
CA ASN A 1 0.66 -23.88 -1.29
C ASN A 1 0.65 -23.40 -2.72
N ARG A 2 -0.53 -23.30 -3.31
CA ARG A 2 -0.74 -22.66 -4.61
C ARG A 2 -1.04 -21.19 -4.35
N LEU A 3 -0.40 -20.28 -5.08
CA LEU A 3 -0.62 -18.84 -4.95
C LEU A 3 -1.46 -18.38 -6.13
N ASP A 4 -2.59 -17.75 -5.84
CA ASP A 4 -3.48 -17.15 -6.83
C ASP A 4 -3.18 -15.65 -6.95
N ILE A 5 -3.57 -15.03 -8.05
CA ILE A 5 -3.41 -13.58 -8.25
C ILE A 5 -4.78 -12.92 -8.16
N VAL A 6 -4.86 -11.85 -7.39
CA VAL A 6 -6.04 -10.97 -7.34
C VAL A 6 -5.63 -9.59 -7.85
N VAL A 7 -6.45 -9.00 -8.71
CA VAL A 7 -6.21 -7.68 -9.30
C VAL A 7 -7.42 -6.76 -9.13
N ALA A 8 -7.17 -5.49 -8.84
CA ALA A 8 -8.18 -4.45 -8.97
C ALA A 8 -8.20 -3.94 -10.41
N ASN A 9 -9.36 -3.98 -11.06
CA ASN A 9 -9.48 -3.50 -12.43
C ASN A 9 -10.04 -2.08 -12.41
N SER A 10 -9.18 -1.09 -12.16
CA SER A 10 -9.53 0.34 -11.99
C SER A 10 -10.32 0.96 -13.14
N GLY A 11 -10.14 0.46 -14.37
CA GLY A 11 -10.93 0.86 -15.54
C GLY A 11 -12.33 0.22 -15.62
N THR A 12 -12.72 -0.57 -14.63
CA THR A 12 -13.97 -1.33 -14.59
C THR A 12 -14.56 -1.38 -13.18
N ASP A 13 -15.64 -2.14 -12.99
CA ASP A 13 -16.39 -2.25 -11.73
C ASP A 13 -16.23 -3.63 -11.07
N ASN A 14 -15.02 -4.20 -11.13
CA ASN A 14 -14.73 -5.52 -10.57
C ASN A 14 -13.27 -5.70 -10.12
N ILE A 15 -13.08 -6.70 -9.28
CA ILE A 15 -11.79 -7.37 -9.10
C ILE A 15 -11.71 -8.61 -9.98
N GLY A 16 -10.50 -8.99 -10.38
CA GLY A 16 -10.21 -10.22 -11.10
C GLY A 16 -9.41 -11.19 -10.23
N VAL A 17 -9.73 -12.48 -10.33
CA VAL A 17 -8.96 -13.57 -9.70
C VAL A 17 -8.46 -14.52 -10.77
N PHE A 18 -7.17 -14.79 -10.76
CA PHE A 18 -6.50 -15.77 -11.62
C PHE A 18 -6.05 -16.94 -10.76
N PHE A 19 -6.76 -18.06 -10.87
CA PHE A 19 -6.43 -19.27 -10.14
C PHE A 19 -5.23 -19.99 -10.74
N SER A 20 -4.29 -20.40 -9.89
CA SER A 20 -3.06 -21.06 -10.30
C SER A 20 -3.28 -22.53 -10.68
N ASN A 21 -2.67 -22.92 -11.80
CA ASN A 21 -2.63 -24.29 -12.29
C ASN A 21 -1.33 -24.99 -11.82
N ASP A 22 -1.32 -26.32 -11.79
CA ASP A 22 -0.16 -27.13 -11.37
C ASP A 22 1.07 -27.03 -12.27
N ASN A 23 0.95 -26.36 -13.42
CA ASN A 23 2.00 -26.24 -14.42
C ASN A 23 2.65 -24.84 -14.44
N GLY A 24 2.42 -24.02 -13.41
CA GLY A 24 2.96 -22.65 -13.33
C GLY A 24 2.26 -21.64 -14.24
N THR A 25 1.06 -21.97 -14.75
CA THR A 25 0.19 -21.03 -15.47
C THR A 25 -1.01 -20.66 -14.61
N PHE A 26 -1.79 -19.68 -15.06
CA PHE A 26 -3.05 -19.31 -14.42
C PHE A 26 -4.24 -19.61 -15.32
N ALA A 27 -5.37 -19.94 -14.71
CA ALA A 27 -6.66 -20.01 -15.37
C ALA A 27 -7.08 -18.62 -15.87
N ASN A 28 -8.10 -18.57 -16.73
CA ASN A 28 -8.71 -17.31 -17.12
C ASN A 28 -9.27 -16.56 -15.91
N GLN A 29 -9.25 -15.23 -16.00
CA GLN A 29 -9.78 -14.35 -14.97
C GLN A 29 -11.23 -14.70 -14.62
N THR A 30 -11.49 -14.85 -13.33
CA THR A 30 -12.84 -14.83 -12.75
C THR A 30 -13.07 -13.45 -12.14
N SER A 31 -14.15 -12.76 -12.53
CA SER A 31 -14.43 -11.41 -12.04
C SER A 31 -15.51 -11.40 -10.96
N PHE A 32 -15.29 -10.59 -9.92
CA PHE A 32 -16.26 -10.33 -8.85
C PHE A 32 -16.57 -8.84 -8.83
N SER A 33 -17.86 -8.48 -8.89
CA SER A 33 -18.26 -7.08 -8.97
C SER A 33 -17.98 -6.33 -7.67
N THR A 34 -17.50 -5.11 -7.80
CA THR A 34 -17.31 -4.14 -6.71
C THR A 34 -18.36 -3.02 -6.74
N GLY A 35 -19.45 -3.23 -7.48
CA GLY A 35 -20.52 -2.25 -7.68
C GLY A 35 -20.30 -1.31 -8.86
N ASN A 36 -21.39 -0.88 -9.50
CA ASN A 36 -21.35 -0.02 -10.69
C ASN A 36 -20.73 1.35 -10.36
N GLY A 37 -19.76 1.78 -11.17
CA GLY A 37 -18.98 3.00 -11.01
C GLY A 37 -17.91 2.94 -9.92
N SER A 38 -17.58 1.76 -9.39
CA SER A 38 -16.67 1.59 -8.25
C SER A 38 -15.23 1.95 -8.55
N ALA A 39 -14.74 1.64 -9.76
CA ALA A 39 -13.35 1.85 -10.15
C ALA A 39 -12.38 1.47 -9.01
N PRO A 40 -12.21 0.17 -8.69
CA PRO A 40 -11.39 -0.24 -7.55
C PRO A 40 -9.91 0.05 -7.80
N TYR A 41 -9.21 0.63 -6.82
CA TYR A 41 -7.81 1.06 -6.97
C TYR A 41 -6.83 0.24 -6.13
N ALA A 42 -7.20 -0.12 -4.91
CA ALA A 42 -6.35 -0.89 -4.00
C ALA A 42 -7.10 -2.05 -3.37
N LEU A 43 -6.35 -3.10 -3.03
CA LEU A 43 -6.84 -4.32 -2.39
C LEU A 43 -5.99 -4.68 -1.18
N ALA A 44 -6.61 -5.30 -0.20
CA ALA A 44 -5.92 -6.11 0.81
C ALA A 44 -6.62 -7.46 0.92
N ILE A 45 -5.82 -8.52 1.03
CA ILE A 45 -6.30 -9.91 1.06
C ILE A 45 -5.89 -10.50 2.40
N VAL A 46 -6.87 -10.73 3.26
CA VAL A 46 -6.65 -11.21 4.62
C VAL A 46 -7.95 -11.73 5.18
N ASP A 47 -7.87 -12.65 6.13
CA ASP A 47 -9.02 -13.12 6.91
C ASP A 47 -9.45 -12.01 7.90
N LEU A 48 -10.48 -11.23 7.54
CA LEU A 48 -10.93 -10.06 8.30
C LEU A 48 -11.87 -10.46 9.44
N ASN A 49 -12.61 -11.56 9.28
CA ASN A 49 -13.60 -12.04 10.24
C ASN A 49 -13.13 -13.22 11.11
N ASN A 50 -11.88 -13.68 10.94
CA ASN A 50 -11.26 -14.81 11.62
C ASN A 50 -11.96 -16.16 11.36
N ASP A 51 -12.53 -16.36 10.18
CA ASP A 51 -13.17 -17.63 9.80
C ASP A 51 -12.20 -18.63 9.12
N ASN A 52 -10.94 -18.24 8.91
CA ASN A 52 -9.86 -18.91 8.15
C ASN A 52 -10.08 -18.93 6.63
N GLN A 53 -10.91 -18.05 6.08
CA GLN A 53 -11.03 -17.79 4.65
C GLN A 53 -10.44 -16.41 4.37
N LEU A 54 -9.75 -16.28 3.22
CA LEU A 54 -9.24 -14.96 2.83
C LEU A 54 -10.39 -14.11 2.30
N ASP A 55 -10.55 -12.93 2.89
CA ASP A 55 -11.45 -11.89 2.43
C ASP A 55 -10.69 -10.88 1.56
N ILE A 56 -11.43 -9.99 0.92
CA ILE A 56 -10.85 -8.89 0.15
C ILE A 56 -11.45 -7.56 0.59
N ALA A 57 -10.60 -6.68 1.11
CA ALA A 57 -10.90 -5.26 1.27
C ALA A 57 -10.55 -4.51 -0.02
N VAL A 58 -11.41 -3.58 -0.44
CA VAL A 58 -11.31 -2.85 -1.71
C VAL A 58 -11.50 -1.36 -1.49
N ALA A 59 -10.56 -0.55 -1.96
CA ALA A 59 -10.73 0.89 -2.06
C ALA A 59 -11.47 1.22 -3.38
N ASN A 60 -12.77 1.51 -3.31
CA ASN A 60 -13.59 1.85 -4.47
C ASN A 60 -13.51 3.35 -4.75
N PHE A 61 -12.49 3.76 -5.50
CA PHE A 61 -12.18 5.16 -5.80
C PHE A 61 -13.38 5.93 -6.36
N GLY A 62 -14.13 5.34 -7.29
CA GLY A 62 -15.25 6.01 -7.96
C GLY A 62 -16.55 6.08 -7.14
N LYS A 63 -16.62 5.34 -6.02
CA LYS A 63 -17.83 5.24 -5.18
C LYS A 63 -17.64 5.76 -3.76
N ASP A 64 -16.48 6.31 -3.44
CA ASP A 64 -16.20 6.92 -2.15
C ASP A 64 -16.49 5.98 -0.97
N ASN A 65 -16.11 4.70 -1.13
CA ASN A 65 -16.29 3.70 -0.08
C ASN A 65 -15.19 2.63 -0.03
N LEU A 66 -15.07 2.06 1.15
CA LEU A 66 -14.40 0.78 1.39
C LEU A 66 -15.41 -0.33 1.13
N GLY A 67 -15.04 -1.29 0.29
CA GLY A 67 -15.83 -2.48 0.03
C GLY A 67 -15.18 -3.73 0.58
N ILE A 68 -15.95 -4.63 1.19
CA ILE A 68 -15.49 -5.90 1.76
C ILE A 68 -16.18 -7.06 1.05
N LEU A 69 -15.40 -7.96 0.47
CA LEU A 69 -15.87 -9.21 -0.11
C LEU A 69 -15.43 -10.35 0.82
N LEU A 70 -16.38 -10.89 1.59
CA LEU A 70 -16.12 -12.02 2.48
C LEU A 70 -15.91 -13.31 1.68
N GLY A 71 -14.88 -14.06 2.02
CA GLY A 71 -14.46 -15.29 1.39
C GLY A 71 -15.37 -16.46 1.74
N CYS A 72 -15.58 -17.33 0.77
CA CYS A 72 -16.26 -18.61 0.96
C CYS A 72 -15.24 -19.76 0.92
N VAL A 73 -15.54 -20.86 1.61
CA VAL A 73 -14.73 -22.10 1.59
C VAL A 73 -14.46 -22.65 0.18
N ASN A 74 -15.32 -22.34 -0.79
CA ASN A 74 -15.20 -22.78 -2.18
C ASN A 74 -14.33 -21.84 -3.06
N GLY A 75 -13.68 -20.82 -2.49
CA GLY A 75 -12.85 -19.85 -3.23
C GLY A 75 -13.64 -18.78 -4.00
N THR A 76 -14.94 -18.62 -3.69
CA THR A 76 -15.77 -17.51 -4.18
C THR A 76 -15.99 -16.48 -3.07
N PHE A 77 -16.71 -15.40 -3.37
CA PHE A 77 -17.00 -14.34 -2.41
C PHE A 77 -18.50 -14.08 -2.27
N PHE A 78 -18.92 -13.65 -1.09
CA PHE A 78 -20.25 -13.10 -0.87
C PHE A 78 -20.43 -11.76 -1.59
N ASN A 79 -21.67 -11.24 -1.59
CA ASN A 79 -21.92 -9.89 -2.06
C ASN A 79 -21.14 -8.88 -1.20
N GLN A 80 -20.60 -7.87 -1.88
CA GLN A 80 -19.79 -6.85 -1.23
C GLN A 80 -20.59 -6.06 -0.18
N LEU A 81 -20.03 -5.92 1.02
CA LEU A 81 -20.43 -4.96 2.03
C LEU A 81 -19.70 -3.64 1.78
N THR A 82 -20.34 -2.49 2.00
CA THR A 82 -19.71 -1.19 1.70
C THR A 82 -19.84 -0.22 2.86
N TYR A 83 -18.74 0.47 3.18
CA TYR A 83 -18.63 1.47 4.23
C TYR A 83 -18.14 2.79 3.62
N SER A 84 -18.86 3.89 3.83
CA SER A 84 -18.48 5.18 3.25
C SER A 84 -17.14 5.65 3.81
N THR A 85 -16.26 6.15 2.93
CA THR A 85 -15.01 6.83 3.28
C THR A 85 -15.17 8.35 3.34
N GLY A 86 -16.40 8.85 3.22
CA GLY A 86 -16.76 10.27 3.13
C GLY A 86 -17.05 10.71 1.70
N ASP A 87 -17.97 11.67 1.53
CA ASP A 87 -18.36 12.17 0.22
C ASP A 87 -17.16 12.77 -0.52
N TYR A 88 -16.99 12.38 -1.80
CA TYR A 88 -15.87 12.79 -2.65
C TYR A 88 -14.49 12.36 -2.12
N SER A 89 -14.43 11.36 -1.24
CA SER A 89 -13.19 10.91 -0.61
C SER A 89 -12.15 10.34 -1.58
N GLN A 90 -12.58 9.65 -2.64
CA GLN A 90 -11.68 8.98 -3.59
C GLN A 90 -10.59 8.15 -2.89
N PRO A 91 -10.96 7.05 -2.20
CA PRO A 91 -10.01 6.21 -1.51
C PRO A 91 -9.03 5.60 -2.52
N TYR A 92 -7.74 5.92 -2.37
CA TYR A 92 -6.70 5.56 -3.33
C TYR A 92 -5.92 4.32 -2.90
N SER A 93 -5.65 4.21 -1.59
CA SER A 93 -4.91 3.12 -0.97
C SER A 93 -5.61 2.68 0.31
N LEU A 94 -5.35 1.44 0.73
CA LEU A 94 -5.76 0.93 2.03
C LEU A 94 -4.66 0.08 2.65
N ALA A 95 -4.73 -0.11 3.97
CA ALA A 95 -3.90 -1.05 4.71
C ALA A 95 -4.71 -1.67 5.86
N VAL A 96 -4.23 -2.80 6.37
CA VAL A 96 -4.91 -3.59 7.39
C VAL A 96 -3.98 -3.82 8.59
N GLY A 97 -4.51 -3.73 9.79
CA GLY A 97 -3.79 -3.99 11.04
C GLY A 97 -4.69 -3.85 12.25
N ASP A 98 -4.27 -4.33 13.42
CA ASP A 98 -4.98 -4.12 14.68
C ASP A 98 -4.57 -2.76 15.28
N PHE A 99 -5.32 -1.69 15.01
CA PHE A 99 -4.98 -0.32 15.43
C PHE A 99 -5.46 0.00 16.85
N ASN A 100 -6.24 -0.90 17.47
CA ASN A 100 -6.83 -0.70 18.81
C ASN A 100 -6.47 -1.81 19.83
N ASN A 101 -5.61 -2.76 19.44
CA ASN A 101 -5.12 -3.90 20.23
C ASN A 101 -6.23 -4.82 20.75
N ASP A 102 -7.31 -4.99 19.98
CA ASP A 102 -8.42 -5.87 20.35
C ASP A 102 -8.37 -7.26 19.70
N ASN A 103 -7.28 -7.56 18.99
CA ASN A 103 -7.00 -8.76 18.19
C ASN A 103 -7.99 -8.98 17.04
N ARG A 104 -8.58 -7.90 16.51
CA ARG A 104 -9.30 -7.92 15.23
C ARG A 104 -8.60 -6.99 14.26
N LEU A 105 -8.73 -7.32 12.99
CA LEU A 105 -8.16 -6.51 11.93
C LEU A 105 -9.07 -5.31 11.68
N ASP A 106 -8.46 -4.15 11.72
CA ASP A 106 -9.02 -2.87 11.33
C ASP A 106 -8.48 -2.49 9.95
N ILE A 107 -9.15 -1.56 9.27
CA ILE A 107 -8.76 -1.09 7.94
C ILE A 107 -8.57 0.41 7.99
N ILE A 108 -7.51 0.89 7.35
CA ILE A 108 -7.28 2.31 7.13
C ILE A 108 -7.26 2.63 5.63
N THR A 109 -7.86 3.74 5.23
CA THR A 109 -7.88 4.22 3.83
C THR A 109 -7.20 5.57 3.70
N ALA A 110 -6.49 5.80 2.59
CA ALA A 110 -6.03 7.12 2.15
C ALA A 110 -7.07 7.72 1.21
N ASN A 111 -7.70 8.81 1.62
CA ASN A 111 -8.77 9.45 0.87
C ASN A 111 -8.20 10.68 0.16
N SER A 112 -7.83 10.50 -1.10
CA SER A 112 -6.97 11.45 -1.82
C SER A 112 -7.63 12.81 -2.02
N ALA A 113 -8.93 12.88 -2.28
CA ALA A 113 -9.58 14.11 -2.72
C ALA A 113 -10.05 15.01 -1.55
N ILE A 114 -10.08 14.48 -0.33
CA ILE A 114 -10.47 15.22 0.88
C ILE A 114 -9.34 15.29 1.92
N ASP A 115 -8.11 14.94 1.55
CA ASP A 115 -6.90 15.06 2.35
C ASP A 115 -7.05 14.48 3.78
N ASN A 116 -7.52 13.24 3.88
CA ASN A 116 -7.68 12.57 5.17
C ASN A 116 -7.37 11.07 5.08
N VAL A 117 -7.28 10.44 6.25
CA VAL A 117 -7.32 8.98 6.38
C VAL A 117 -8.57 8.52 7.13
N GLY A 118 -9.24 7.50 6.61
CA GLY A 118 -10.41 6.89 7.23
C GLY A 118 -10.02 5.63 7.99
N LEU A 119 -10.46 5.48 9.25
CA LEU A 119 -10.18 4.29 10.06
C LEU A 119 -11.48 3.53 10.34
N PHE A 120 -11.49 2.25 10.01
CA PHE A 120 -12.60 1.32 10.13
C PHE A 120 -12.21 0.24 11.14
N LEU A 121 -12.78 0.30 12.35
CA LEU A 121 -12.44 -0.65 13.41
C LEU A 121 -13.27 -1.92 13.27
N GLY A 122 -12.63 -3.09 13.28
CA GLY A 122 -13.26 -4.40 13.16
C GLY A 122 -14.11 -4.76 14.39
N TYR A 123 -15.32 -5.25 14.17
CA TYR A 123 -16.23 -5.72 15.22
C TYR A 123 -16.54 -7.20 15.09
N VAL A 124 -17.03 -7.79 16.19
CA VAL A 124 -17.34 -9.23 16.32
C VAL A 124 -18.44 -9.69 15.35
N THR A 125 -19.25 -8.78 14.81
CA THR A 125 -20.44 -9.10 13.99
C THR A 125 -20.20 -8.99 12.48
N GLU A 126 -18.96 -9.20 12.01
CA GLU A 126 -18.57 -9.01 10.58
C GLU A 126 -18.82 -7.58 10.07
N ASP A 127 -18.90 -6.62 11.00
CA ASP A 127 -19.13 -5.21 10.71
C ASP A 127 -17.92 -4.37 11.10
N PHE A 128 -17.83 -3.18 10.50
CA PHE A 128 -16.85 -2.17 10.88
C PHE A 128 -17.53 -0.97 11.54
N LEU A 129 -16.97 -0.52 12.67
CA LEU A 129 -17.28 0.80 13.20
C LEU A 129 -16.42 1.84 12.49
N ILE A 130 -17.07 2.84 11.91
CA ILE A 130 -16.39 3.98 11.30
C ILE A 130 -15.90 4.90 12.42
N SER A 131 -14.58 4.98 12.57
CA SER A 131 -13.93 5.97 13.43
C SER A 131 -13.90 7.34 12.73
N PRO A 132 -13.85 8.47 13.46
CA PRO A 132 -13.69 9.78 12.84
C PRO A 132 -12.48 9.80 11.91
N ALA A 133 -12.67 10.33 10.70
CA ALA A 133 -11.56 10.50 9.77
C ALA A 133 -10.52 11.48 10.33
N TYR A 134 -9.24 11.18 10.12
CA TYR A 134 -8.12 12.02 10.52
C TYR A 134 -7.73 12.91 9.35
N SER A 135 -8.11 14.18 9.40
CA SER A 135 -7.62 15.18 8.45
C SER A 135 -6.09 15.29 8.54
N ILE A 136 -5.44 15.25 7.39
CA ILE A 136 -4.00 15.45 7.26
C ILE A 136 -3.74 16.83 6.63
N GLU A 137 -2.50 17.05 6.16
CA GLU A 137 -2.10 18.33 5.58
C GLU A 137 -3.00 18.70 4.38
N PRO A 138 -3.54 19.94 4.31
CA PRO A 138 -4.33 20.36 3.16
C PRO A 138 -3.55 20.26 1.85
N SER A 139 -4.22 19.84 0.78
CA SER A 139 -3.61 19.60 -0.55
C SER A 139 -2.54 18.50 -0.55
N SER A 140 -2.58 17.58 0.41
CA SER A 140 -1.61 16.47 0.51
C SER A 140 -1.79 15.43 -0.57
N LEU A 141 -3.02 15.18 -1.03
CA LEU A 141 -3.34 14.14 -2.02
C LEU A 141 -2.70 12.79 -1.63
N PRO A 142 -3.12 12.16 -0.52
CA PRO A 142 -2.53 10.90 -0.06
C PRO A 142 -2.76 9.78 -1.08
N THR A 143 -1.69 9.09 -1.47
CA THR A 143 -1.70 8.09 -2.55
C THR A 143 -1.37 6.67 -2.08
N SER A 144 -0.66 6.52 -0.97
CA SER A 144 -0.25 5.21 -0.46
C SER A 144 -0.18 5.24 1.06
N ILE A 145 -0.55 4.13 1.69
CA ILE A 145 -0.39 3.92 3.14
C ILE A 145 0.38 2.63 3.36
N ALA A 146 1.32 2.64 4.30
CA ALA A 146 1.88 1.44 4.91
C ALA A 146 1.82 1.52 6.44
N VAL A 147 1.93 0.37 7.09
CA VAL A 147 1.70 0.20 8.54
C VAL A 147 2.93 -0.44 9.17
N GLY A 148 3.29 0.00 10.37
CA GLY A 148 4.42 -0.55 11.10
C GLY A 148 4.57 0.11 12.48
N ASP A 149 5.40 -0.45 13.35
CA ASP A 149 5.81 0.20 14.61
C ASP A 149 7.08 1.00 14.35
N PHE A 150 6.97 2.29 14.05
CA PHE A 150 8.12 3.12 13.66
C PHE A 150 8.89 3.67 14.85
N ASN A 151 8.33 3.55 16.06
CA ASN A 151 8.89 4.11 17.30
C ASN A 151 9.15 3.07 18.41
N ASN A 152 8.99 1.78 18.10
CA ASN A 152 9.18 0.64 18.99
C ASN A 152 8.32 0.70 20.27
N ASP A 153 7.11 1.23 20.16
CA ASP A 153 6.17 1.30 21.29
C ASP A 153 5.13 0.18 21.30
N THR A 154 5.24 -0.77 20.37
CA THR A 154 4.38 -1.94 20.15
C THR A 154 2.98 -1.64 19.64
N ARG A 155 2.72 -0.41 19.18
CA ARG A 155 1.45 0.00 18.59
C ARG A 155 1.65 0.26 17.10
N LEU A 156 0.61 -0.03 16.31
CA LEU A 156 0.67 0.24 14.88
C LEU A 156 0.61 1.74 14.62
N ASP A 157 1.65 2.24 13.97
CA ASP A 157 1.72 3.55 13.34
C ASP A 157 1.43 3.40 11.84
N ILE A 158 1.29 4.53 11.14
CA ILE A 158 1.16 4.55 9.68
C ILE A 158 2.13 5.54 9.06
N VAL A 159 2.56 5.22 7.84
CA VAL A 159 3.23 6.14 6.92
C VAL A 159 2.33 6.38 5.71
N ILE A 160 2.25 7.63 5.27
CA ILE A 160 1.42 8.07 4.15
C ILE A 160 2.32 8.76 3.13
N ALA A 161 2.23 8.39 1.86
CA ALA A 161 2.79 9.14 0.74
C ALA A 161 1.85 10.26 0.31
N ASN A 162 2.29 11.51 0.44
CA ASN A 162 1.49 12.69 0.09
C ASN A 162 2.00 13.31 -1.21
N ASN A 163 1.29 13.03 -2.30
CA ASN A 163 1.71 13.42 -3.64
C ASN A 163 1.76 14.94 -3.80
N GLY A 164 0.74 15.65 -3.31
CA GLY A 164 0.56 17.09 -3.49
C GLY A 164 1.52 17.94 -2.67
N THR A 165 1.94 17.45 -1.49
CA THR A 165 2.86 18.18 -0.59
C THR A 165 4.31 17.69 -0.66
N ASN A 166 4.63 16.72 -1.53
CA ASN A 166 5.98 16.20 -1.75
C ASN A 166 6.65 15.75 -0.44
N ASN A 167 5.90 15.00 0.36
CA ASN A 167 6.38 14.46 1.63
C ASN A 167 5.82 13.06 1.91
N ILE A 168 6.45 12.37 2.85
CA ILE A 168 5.80 11.32 3.61
C ILE A 168 5.39 11.86 4.98
N MET A 169 4.27 11.39 5.50
CA MET A 169 3.76 11.73 6.83
C MET A 169 3.65 10.46 7.66
N ILE A 170 4.20 10.48 8.88
CA ILE A 170 4.03 9.43 9.87
C ILE A 170 2.95 9.86 10.85
N LEU A 171 1.94 9.04 11.09
CA LEU A 171 1.00 9.22 12.21
C LEU A 171 1.24 8.11 13.24
N PHE A 172 1.50 8.51 14.49
CA PHE A 172 1.79 7.59 15.58
C PHE A 172 0.52 7.08 16.25
N GLY A 173 0.38 5.77 16.37
CA GLY A 173 -0.77 5.10 16.96
C GLY A 173 -0.86 5.31 18.47
N SER A 174 -2.09 5.50 18.96
CA SER A 174 -2.36 5.49 20.40
C SER A 174 -2.49 4.08 20.95
N GLY A 175 -2.78 3.10 20.09
CA GLY A 175 -3.14 1.73 20.46
C GLY A 175 -4.61 1.58 20.89
N TYR A 176 -5.43 2.61 20.67
CA TYR A 176 -6.86 2.64 21.00
C TYR A 176 -7.71 3.08 19.79
N GLY A 177 -7.24 2.82 18.57
CA GLY A 177 -7.93 3.24 17.34
C GLY A 177 -7.87 4.75 17.10
N THR A 178 -6.81 5.41 17.59
CA THR A 178 -6.55 6.84 17.35
C THR A 178 -5.07 7.13 17.10
N PHE A 179 -4.75 8.33 16.61
CA PHE A 179 -3.37 8.79 16.39
C PHE A 179 -3.03 9.97 17.32
N VAL A 180 -1.81 10.00 17.86
CA VAL A 180 -1.40 10.95 18.93
C VAL A 180 -0.45 12.05 18.46
N SER A 181 0.30 11.82 17.38
CA SER A 181 1.23 12.80 16.81
C SER A 181 1.50 12.52 15.35
N GLN A 182 1.96 13.54 14.63
CA GLN A 182 2.37 13.42 13.24
C GLN A 182 3.75 14.03 12.99
N THR A 183 4.49 13.51 12.03
CA THR A 183 5.76 14.07 11.56
C THR A 183 5.88 13.95 10.05
N ASN A 184 6.37 15.01 9.39
CA ASN A 184 6.52 15.05 7.94
C ASN A 184 8.00 15.01 7.54
N TYR A 185 8.31 14.25 6.50
CA TYR A 185 9.63 14.18 5.89
C TYR A 185 9.51 14.51 4.40
N SER A 186 10.25 15.53 3.95
CA SER A 186 10.25 15.90 2.53
C SER A 186 10.87 14.79 1.68
N THR A 187 10.23 14.48 0.56
CA THR A 187 10.75 13.56 -0.46
C THR A 187 11.50 14.28 -1.59
N GLY A 188 11.79 15.57 -1.40
CA GLY A 188 12.39 16.45 -2.40
C GLY A 188 11.35 17.21 -3.24
N ASN A 189 11.77 18.32 -3.85
CA ASN A 189 10.90 19.15 -4.69
C ASN A 189 10.41 18.39 -5.91
N ASP A 190 9.13 18.56 -6.26
CA ASP A 190 8.48 17.92 -7.41
C ASP A 190 8.60 16.38 -7.41
N SER A 191 8.78 15.78 -6.24
CA SER A 191 8.96 14.33 -6.09
C SER A 191 7.70 13.53 -6.39
N GLN A 192 6.52 14.10 -6.12
CA GLN A 192 5.22 13.46 -6.37
C GLN A 192 5.21 11.99 -5.89
N PRO A 193 5.44 11.74 -4.58
CA PRO A 193 5.48 10.38 -4.07
C PRO A 193 4.13 9.69 -4.32
N CYS A 194 4.18 8.44 -4.73
CA CYS A 194 3.00 7.67 -5.16
C CYS A 194 2.86 6.32 -4.46
N TRP A 195 3.94 5.83 -3.86
CA TRP A 195 3.97 4.56 -3.14
C TRP A 195 4.93 4.61 -1.97
N VAL A 196 4.57 3.94 -0.87
CA VAL A 196 5.44 3.66 0.27
C VAL A 196 5.46 2.16 0.56
N ALA A 197 6.65 1.62 0.80
CA ALA A 197 6.84 0.28 1.34
C ALA A 197 7.78 0.36 2.55
N VAL A 198 7.62 -0.56 3.50
CA VAL A 198 8.36 -0.53 4.77
C VAL A 198 8.95 -1.89 5.08
N ASN A 199 10.20 -1.91 5.49
CA ASN A 199 10.92 -3.10 5.97
C ASN A 199 12.26 -2.68 6.58
N ASP A 200 12.95 -3.58 7.26
CA ASP A 200 14.34 -3.39 7.71
C ASP A 200 15.30 -3.65 6.54
N LEU A 201 15.89 -2.61 5.96
CA LEU A 201 16.75 -2.70 4.78
C LEU A 201 18.24 -2.80 5.12
N ASN A 202 18.60 -2.63 6.39
CA ASN A 202 19.99 -2.56 6.84
C ASN A 202 20.31 -3.59 7.96
N ASN A 203 19.35 -4.44 8.31
CA ASN A 203 19.41 -5.48 9.33
C ASN A 203 19.66 -4.94 10.76
N ASP A 204 19.18 -3.74 11.08
CA ASP A 204 19.27 -3.16 12.43
C ASP A 204 18.04 -3.42 13.32
N ASN A 205 17.03 -4.12 12.77
CA ASN A 205 15.71 -4.40 13.35
C ASN A 205 14.83 -3.16 13.52
N LEU A 206 15.08 -2.10 12.77
CA LEU A 206 14.25 -0.90 12.72
C LEU A 206 13.59 -0.81 11.36
N LEU A 207 12.34 -0.32 11.32
CA LEU A 207 11.65 -0.14 10.06
C LEU A 207 12.22 1.05 9.29
N ASP A 208 12.62 0.79 8.05
CA ASP A 208 12.96 1.78 7.05
C ASP A 208 11.78 1.99 6.10
N ILE A 209 11.81 3.11 5.35
CA ILE A 209 10.77 3.47 4.40
C ILE A 209 11.38 3.65 3.00
N VAL A 210 10.79 2.96 2.02
CA VAL A 210 11.08 3.12 0.60
C VAL A 210 9.93 3.89 -0.05
N VAL A 211 10.25 4.92 -0.82
CA VAL A 211 9.26 5.80 -1.49
C VAL A 211 9.51 5.83 -2.98
N ALA A 212 8.48 5.56 -3.78
CA ALA A 212 8.50 5.80 -5.22
C ALA A 212 8.15 7.26 -5.52
N ASN A 213 9.14 8.04 -5.98
CA ASN A 213 8.99 9.45 -6.32
C ASN A 213 8.76 9.60 -7.82
N SER A 214 7.50 9.51 -8.25
CA SER A 214 7.14 9.47 -9.66
C SER A 214 7.56 10.71 -10.44
N GLY A 215 7.50 11.90 -9.81
CA GLY A 215 7.83 13.18 -10.44
C GLY A 215 9.34 13.44 -10.54
N ALA A 216 10.11 12.87 -9.62
CA ALA A 216 11.56 13.02 -9.56
C ALA A 216 12.34 11.82 -10.15
N ASP A 217 11.65 10.85 -10.76
CA ASP A 217 12.26 9.70 -11.43
C ASP A 217 13.29 8.94 -10.55
N ASN A 218 12.93 8.74 -9.27
CA ASN A 218 13.78 8.01 -8.34
C ASN A 218 12.96 7.24 -7.30
N VAL A 219 13.61 6.28 -6.68
CA VAL A 219 13.21 5.74 -5.38
C VAL A 219 14.02 6.44 -4.31
N GLY A 220 13.40 6.81 -3.20
CA GLY A 220 14.15 7.30 -2.06
C GLY A 220 13.90 6.51 -0.79
N ILE A 221 14.91 6.47 0.07
CA ILE A 221 15.01 5.60 1.23
C ILE A 221 15.25 6.43 2.47
N PHE A 222 14.40 6.26 3.46
CA PHE A 222 14.53 6.83 4.79
C PHE A 222 14.89 5.71 5.77
N LEU A 223 16.11 5.75 6.30
CA LEU A 223 16.52 4.80 7.33
C LEU A 223 15.93 5.20 8.68
N GLY A 224 15.28 4.25 9.35
CA GLY A 224 14.68 4.42 10.65
C GLY A 224 15.72 4.58 11.75
N THR A 225 15.34 5.23 12.85
CA THR A 225 16.16 5.30 14.07
C THR A 225 15.48 4.66 15.28
N GLY A 226 14.30 4.07 15.07
CA GLY A 226 13.59 3.27 16.07
C GLY A 226 12.89 4.07 17.17
N ASN A 227 12.84 5.41 17.03
CA ASN A 227 12.16 6.31 17.97
C ASN A 227 11.10 7.17 17.26
N GLY A 228 10.66 6.76 16.06
CA GLY A 228 9.75 7.51 15.21
C GLY A 228 10.44 8.57 14.34
N THR A 229 11.77 8.66 14.38
CA THR A 229 12.53 9.56 13.50
C THR A 229 13.34 8.82 12.43
N PHE A 230 13.58 9.50 11.32
CA PHE A 230 14.27 8.96 10.15
C PHE A 230 15.44 9.85 9.73
N LEU A 231 16.48 9.23 9.17
CA LEU A 231 17.57 9.95 8.53
C LEU A 231 17.10 10.68 7.27
N ASN A 232 17.93 11.59 6.76
CA ASN A 232 17.67 12.23 5.48
C ASN A 232 17.60 11.18 4.36
N GLN A 233 16.67 11.39 3.42
CA GLN A 233 16.44 10.48 2.32
C GLN A 233 17.70 10.29 1.46
N MET A 234 18.02 9.03 1.16
CA MET A 234 18.94 8.66 0.09
C MET A 234 18.13 8.37 -1.18
N THR A 235 18.56 8.85 -2.34
CA THR A 235 17.81 8.66 -3.60
C THR A 235 18.58 7.82 -4.61
N TYR A 236 17.84 6.98 -5.33
CA TYR A 236 18.31 6.07 -6.35
C TYR A 236 17.54 6.31 -7.65
N PHE A 237 18.26 6.74 -8.68
CA PHE A 237 17.68 7.13 -9.96
C PHE A 237 17.12 5.93 -10.73
N THR A 238 15.87 6.03 -11.21
CA THR A 238 15.18 4.96 -11.95
C THR A 238 15.18 5.18 -13.46
N GLY A 239 15.82 6.24 -13.95
CA GLY A 239 15.87 6.58 -15.37
C GLY A 239 15.00 7.79 -15.73
N LEU A 240 15.38 8.55 -16.75
CA LEU A 240 14.66 9.76 -17.15
C LEU A 240 13.25 9.40 -17.62
N ARG A 241 12.24 10.09 -17.07
CA ARG A 241 10.81 9.86 -17.34
C ARG A 241 10.38 8.42 -17.07
N SER A 242 11.00 7.78 -16.09
CA SER A 242 10.64 6.43 -15.67
C SER A 242 9.32 6.42 -14.92
N GLN A 243 9.01 7.48 -14.17
CA GLN A 243 7.79 7.60 -13.36
C GLN A 243 7.56 6.33 -12.52
N PRO A 244 8.45 6.03 -11.55
CA PRO A 244 8.29 4.88 -10.66
C PRO A 244 6.95 5.00 -9.92
N TYR A 245 6.17 3.92 -9.92
CA TYR A 245 4.79 3.93 -9.43
C TYR A 245 4.54 3.05 -8.21
N SER A 246 5.24 1.92 -8.11
CA SER A 246 5.16 1.01 -6.98
C SER A 246 6.49 0.34 -6.71
N VAL A 247 6.66 -0.09 -5.47
CA VAL A 247 7.85 -0.79 -5.00
C VAL A 247 7.47 -2.03 -4.20
N VAL A 248 8.27 -3.08 -4.35
CA VAL A 248 8.24 -4.27 -3.49
C VAL A 248 9.63 -4.54 -2.95
N ILE A 249 9.67 -5.01 -1.70
CA ILE A 249 10.90 -5.26 -0.95
C ILE A 249 11.00 -6.77 -0.70
N VAL A 250 11.94 -7.43 -1.35
CA VAL A 250 12.12 -8.89 -1.31
C VAL A 250 13.58 -9.21 -1.62
N ASP A 251 14.13 -10.25 -1.00
CA ASP A 251 15.42 -10.84 -1.41
C ASP A 251 15.24 -11.60 -2.75
N PHE A 252 15.70 -11.02 -3.86
CA PHE A 252 15.51 -11.59 -5.20
C PHE A 252 16.62 -12.55 -5.62
N ASP A 253 17.81 -12.46 -5.01
CA ASP A 253 18.97 -13.28 -5.35
C ASP A 253 19.38 -14.29 -4.28
N ASN A 254 18.64 -14.36 -3.17
CA ASN A 254 18.83 -15.20 -2.00
C ASN A 254 20.14 -14.92 -1.24
N ASP A 255 20.57 -13.65 -1.20
CA ASP A 255 21.77 -13.21 -0.47
C ASP A 255 21.50 -12.76 0.98
N THR A 256 20.24 -12.85 1.43
CA THR A 256 19.71 -12.42 2.73
C THR A 256 19.56 -10.92 2.95
N HIS A 257 19.89 -10.09 1.96
CA HIS A 257 19.60 -8.67 1.98
C HIS A 257 18.32 -8.40 1.18
N LEU A 258 17.47 -7.52 1.71
CA LEU A 258 16.23 -7.17 1.04
C LEU A 258 16.51 -6.20 -0.12
N ASP A 259 16.20 -6.63 -1.34
CA ASP A 259 16.29 -5.82 -2.54
C ASP A 259 15.01 -5.01 -2.79
N ILE A 260 15.07 -4.09 -3.75
CA ILE A 260 13.91 -3.27 -4.16
C ILE A 260 13.62 -3.51 -5.64
N ALA A 261 12.43 -4.00 -5.97
CA ALA A 261 11.92 -3.96 -7.34
C ALA A 261 10.93 -2.81 -7.51
N VAL A 262 11.02 -2.14 -8.66
CA VAL A 262 10.26 -0.92 -8.96
C VAL A 262 9.51 -1.10 -10.28
N ALA A 263 8.19 -0.88 -10.26
CA ALA A 263 7.43 -0.73 -11.49
C ALA A 263 7.47 0.72 -11.97
N SER A 264 7.88 0.93 -13.21
CA SER A 264 8.06 2.26 -13.80
C SER A 264 7.08 2.47 -14.96
N TYR A 265 6.05 3.28 -14.70
CA TYR A 265 4.95 3.53 -15.62
C TYR A 265 5.44 4.16 -16.93
N GLY A 266 6.27 5.20 -16.82
CA GLY A 266 6.71 6.02 -17.95
C GLY A 266 7.71 5.31 -18.87
N SER A 267 8.59 4.47 -18.30
CA SER A 267 9.59 3.72 -19.07
C SER A 267 9.13 2.33 -19.52
N ASN A 268 7.93 1.88 -19.11
CA ASN A 268 7.43 0.53 -19.39
C ASN A 268 8.43 -0.55 -18.96
N SER A 269 8.89 -0.47 -17.72
CA SER A 269 9.90 -1.37 -17.19
C SER A 269 9.66 -1.71 -15.74
N ILE A 270 10.12 -2.90 -15.35
CA ILE A 270 10.46 -3.22 -13.98
C ILE A 270 11.97 -3.05 -13.85
N GLY A 271 12.46 -2.52 -12.74
CA GLY A 271 13.87 -2.72 -12.45
C GLY A 271 14.16 -2.96 -10.99
N VAL A 272 15.27 -3.66 -10.74
CA VAL A 272 15.64 -4.21 -9.45
C VAL A 272 16.94 -3.57 -8.97
N PHE A 273 16.91 -3.01 -7.76
CA PHE A 273 18.07 -2.51 -7.02
C PHE A 273 18.51 -3.59 -6.04
N PHE A 274 19.68 -4.18 -6.26
CA PHE A 274 20.24 -5.18 -5.35
C PHE A 274 20.91 -4.51 -4.15
N ALA A 275 20.64 -5.02 -2.95
CA ALA A 275 21.11 -4.45 -1.70
C ALA A 275 22.55 -4.86 -1.36
N TYR A 276 23.25 -4.00 -0.63
CA TYR A 276 24.55 -4.32 -0.01
C TYR A 276 24.43 -4.69 1.47
N GLY A 277 23.21 -4.77 2.01
CA GLY A 277 22.92 -5.16 3.40
C GLY A 277 23.08 -4.07 4.46
N ASN A 278 23.41 -2.83 4.07
CA ASN A 278 23.58 -1.69 4.97
C ASN A 278 22.62 -0.53 4.65
N GLY A 279 21.50 -0.83 3.99
CA GLY A 279 20.56 0.18 3.50
C GLY A 279 21.02 0.93 2.24
N SER A 280 22.13 0.50 1.61
CA SER A 280 22.56 1.00 0.31
C SER A 280 22.44 -0.02 -0.81
N PHE A 281 22.26 0.47 -2.03
CA PHE A 281 21.89 -0.35 -3.19
C PHE A 281 22.82 -0.12 -4.38
N GLY A 282 22.97 -1.15 -5.20
CA GLY A 282 23.67 -1.08 -6.48
C GLY A 282 22.88 -0.31 -7.55
N ASN A 283 23.42 -0.31 -8.77
CA ASN A 283 22.68 0.20 -9.93
C ASN A 283 21.52 -0.74 -10.26
N GLN A 284 20.43 -0.19 -10.79
CA GLN A 284 19.26 -0.96 -11.16
C GLN A 284 19.54 -1.88 -12.36
N LEU A 285 19.03 -3.11 -12.28
CA LEU A 285 18.86 -4.00 -13.43
C LEU A 285 17.47 -3.81 -14.02
N ILE A 286 17.35 -3.56 -15.33
CA ILE A 286 16.08 -3.16 -15.98
C ILE A 286 15.54 -4.27 -16.89
N PHE A 287 14.24 -4.52 -16.78
CA PHE A 287 13.44 -5.44 -17.59
C PHE A 287 12.27 -4.70 -18.23
N TYR A 288 12.19 -4.68 -19.57
CA TYR A 288 11.10 -4.01 -20.26
C TYR A 288 9.85 -4.90 -20.32
N THR A 289 8.70 -4.32 -20.00
CA THR A 289 7.40 -5.02 -19.93
C THR A 289 6.61 -4.95 -21.23
N GLY A 290 7.14 -4.27 -22.26
CA GLY A 290 6.54 -4.13 -23.57
C GLY A 290 6.04 -2.71 -23.86
N TYR A 291 5.74 -2.42 -25.13
CA TYR A 291 5.29 -1.08 -25.54
C TYR A 291 3.88 -0.79 -24.97
N GLN A 292 3.71 0.36 -24.32
CA GLN A 292 2.45 0.82 -23.70
C GLN A 292 1.90 -0.10 -22.59
N SER A 293 2.76 -0.89 -21.94
CA SER A 293 2.34 -1.76 -20.83
C SER A 293 2.02 -0.98 -19.56
N HIS A 294 2.67 0.17 -19.33
CA HIS A 294 2.37 1.09 -18.23
C HIS A 294 2.25 0.40 -16.85
N PRO A 295 3.30 -0.29 -16.35
CA PRO A 295 3.20 -1.07 -15.13
C PRO A 295 2.97 -0.16 -13.91
N TYR A 296 1.91 -0.45 -13.14
CA TYR A 296 1.47 0.31 -11.96
C TYR A 296 1.75 -0.40 -10.64
N ALA A 297 1.64 -1.73 -10.61
CA ALA A 297 1.79 -2.62 -9.45
C ALA A 297 2.26 -4.00 -9.92
#